data_AF-A0AAV5SC52-F1
#
_entry.id   AF-A0AAV5SC52-F1
#
_cell.length_a   1.000
_cell.length_b   1.000
_cell.length_c   1.000
_cell.angle_alpha   90.00
_cell.angle_beta   90.00
_cell.angle_gamma   90.00
#
_symmetry.space_group_name_H-M   'P 1'
#
loop_
_entity.id
_entity.type
_entity.pdbx_description
1 polymer ?
#
loop_
_entity_poly.entity_id
_entity_poly.type
_entity_poly.pdbx_seq_one_letter_code
_entity_poly.pdbx_strand_id
1 'polypeptide(L)'
;HAASFCGDGIQEEGEQCDCGFDEMDCQSTGDKCCHWVENLEPCTRKKGDACSPFEGACCNPDNCHLFQVSGEGWECAAETECSYRSTCNGLAAKCPEPIPK
;
A
#
# COMPACT_ATOMS: atom_id res chain seq x y z
N HIS A 1 0.46 -14.00 -21.52
CA HIS A 1 0.98 -13.11 -20.48
C HIS A 1 0.65 -11.69 -20.90
N ALA A 2 -0.14 -10.97 -20.10
CA ALA A 2 -0.22 -9.53 -20.23
C ALA A 2 1.18 -8.97 -19.94
N ALA A 3 1.60 -7.96 -20.71
CA ALA A 3 2.82 -7.24 -20.35
C ALA A 3 2.48 -6.40 -19.12
N SER A 4 3.27 -6.51 -18.06
CA SER A 4 3.17 -5.65 -16.89
C SER A 4 3.28 -4.19 -17.34
N PHE A 5 2.22 -3.41 -17.16
CA PHE A 5 2.12 -2.03 -17.57
C PHE A 5 2.18 -1.12 -16.34
N CYS A 6 3.39 -0.69 -16.03
CA CYS A 6 3.60 0.35 -15.04
C CYS A 6 2.90 1.66 -15.46
N GLY A 7 2.03 2.18 -14.59
CA GLY A 7 1.37 3.48 -14.70
C GLY A 7 -0.16 3.44 -14.80
N ASP A 8 -0.79 2.27 -14.80
CA ASP A 8 -2.26 2.16 -14.81
C ASP A 8 -2.89 2.08 -13.41
N GLY A 9 -2.06 2.00 -12.37
CA GLY A 9 -2.48 1.91 -10.98
C GLY A 9 -2.91 0.50 -10.59
N ILE A 10 -2.40 -0.54 -11.25
CA ILE A 10 -2.63 -1.95 -10.91
C ILE A 10 -1.28 -2.64 -10.71
N GLN A 11 -1.02 -3.20 -9.53
CA GLN A 11 0.19 -3.99 -9.32
C GLN A 11 0.13 -5.31 -10.12
N GLU A 12 1.06 -5.46 -11.04
CA GLU A 12 1.27 -6.69 -11.82
C GLU A 12 2.49 -7.49 -11.33
N GLU A 13 2.67 -8.72 -11.85
CA GLU A 13 3.84 -9.54 -11.52
C GLU A 13 5.14 -8.83 -11.92
N GLY A 14 6.00 -8.57 -10.93
CA GLY A 14 7.27 -7.87 -11.12
C GLY A 14 7.27 -6.43 -10.60
N GLU A 15 6.10 -5.87 -10.32
CA GLU A 15 5.96 -4.52 -9.75
C GLU A 15 5.78 -4.58 -8.23
N GLN A 16 6.38 -3.62 -7.53
CA GLN A 16 6.25 -3.49 -6.09
C GLN A 16 5.10 -2.55 -5.70
N CYS A 17 4.74 -1.65 -6.60
CA CYS A 17 3.69 -0.65 -6.45
C CYS A 17 3.42 -0.04 -7.83
N ASP A 18 2.26 0.60 -8.01
CA ASP A 18 1.99 1.45 -9.15
C ASP A 18 1.16 2.66 -8.70
N CYS A 19 1.76 3.84 -8.81
CA CYS A 19 1.15 5.10 -8.38
C CYS A 19 0.75 6.02 -9.55
N GLY A 20 1.04 5.61 -10.80
CA GLY A 20 0.74 6.36 -12.01
C GLY A 20 1.96 6.79 -12.84
N PHE A 21 1.71 7.63 -13.84
CA PHE A 21 2.71 7.99 -14.87
C PHE A 21 3.73 9.00 -14.39
N ASP A 22 3.29 9.99 -13.61
CA ASP A 22 4.13 11.07 -13.12
C ASP A 22 4.03 11.27 -11.59
N GLU A 23 4.84 12.18 -11.06
CA GLU A 23 4.86 12.45 -9.62
C GLU A 23 3.52 13.00 -9.10
N MET A 24 2.74 13.71 -9.93
CA MET A 24 1.45 14.28 -9.54
C MET A 24 0.39 13.19 -9.39
N ASP A 25 0.41 12.18 -10.26
CA ASP A 25 -0.44 11.00 -10.10
C ASP A 25 -0.18 10.31 -8.76
N CYS A 26 1.09 10.10 -8.41
CA CYS A 26 1.48 9.46 -7.16
C CYS A 26 1.09 10.28 -5.92
N GLN A 27 1.11 11.61 -6.03
CA GLN A 27 0.58 12.49 -4.98
C GLN A 27 -0.95 12.41 -4.88
N SER A 28 -1.65 12.32 -6.02
CA SER A 28 -3.11 12.23 -6.09
C SER A 28 -3.65 10.91 -5.55
N THR A 29 -2.95 9.80 -5.82
CA THR A 29 -3.27 8.47 -5.28
C THR A 29 -2.86 8.32 -3.81
N GLY A 30 -2.03 9.23 -3.29
CA GLY A 30 -1.51 9.19 -1.93
C GLY A 30 -0.36 8.22 -1.72
N ASP A 31 0.22 7.67 -2.80
CA ASP A 31 1.37 6.78 -2.76
C ASP A 31 2.66 7.53 -3.16
N LYS A 32 3.15 8.37 -2.25
CA LYS A 32 4.48 8.98 -2.39
C LYS A 32 5.63 8.00 -2.17
N CYS A 33 5.35 6.75 -1.82
CA CYS A 33 6.33 5.71 -1.53
C CYS A 33 6.79 4.98 -2.80
N CYS A 34 6.06 5.16 -3.89
CA CYS A 34 6.32 4.52 -5.17
C CYS A 34 7.01 5.46 -6.17
N HIS A 35 7.77 4.87 -7.09
CA HIS A 35 8.34 5.55 -8.25
C HIS A 35 7.39 5.49 -9.44
N TRP A 36 7.12 6.64 -10.05
CA TRP A 36 6.32 6.79 -11.26
C TRP A 36 7.05 6.26 -12.50
N VAL A 37 6.34 6.13 -13.63
CA VAL A 37 6.82 5.53 -14.89
C VAL A 37 8.09 6.18 -15.44
N GLU A 38 8.18 7.51 -15.39
CA GLU A 38 9.35 8.23 -15.92
C GLU A 38 10.59 8.20 -15.00
N ASN A 39 10.52 7.49 -13.87
CA ASN A 39 11.68 7.31 -12.99
C ASN A 39 12.69 6.30 -13.57
N LEU A 40 13.91 6.28 -13.00
CA LEU A 40 14.94 5.30 -13.38
C LEU A 40 14.60 3.88 -12.92
N GLU A 41 13.85 3.75 -11.81
CA GLU A 41 13.37 2.47 -11.27
C GLU A 41 11.83 2.52 -11.14
N PRO A 42 11.09 2.50 -12.27
CA PRO A 42 9.64 2.72 -12.27
C PRO A 42 8.89 1.55 -11.61
N CYS A 43 7.75 1.86 -10.99
CA CYS A 43 6.90 0.88 -10.28
C CYS A 43 7.64 0.05 -9.22
N THR A 44 8.69 0.68 -8.66
CA THR A 44 9.40 0.18 -7.49
C THR A 44 9.20 1.11 -6.31
N ARG A 45 9.28 0.54 -5.12
CA ARG A 45 9.24 1.33 -3.89
C ARG A 45 10.55 2.11 -3.73
N LYS A 46 10.43 3.34 -3.24
CA LYS A 46 11.59 4.21 -3.01
C LYS A 46 12.54 3.60 -1.98
N LYS A 47 13.83 3.85 -2.17
CA LYS A 47 14.88 3.32 -1.29
C LYS A 47 14.69 3.81 0.15
N GLY A 48 14.53 2.88 1.08
CA GLY A 48 14.39 3.15 2.52
C GLY A 48 12.95 3.03 3.04
N ASP A 49 11.97 3.03 2.14
CA ASP A 49 10.57 2.82 2.48
C ASP A 49 10.34 1.36 2.83
N ALA A 50 9.53 1.10 3.87
CA ALA A 50 9.22 -0.26 4.32
C ALA A 50 8.00 -0.84 3.61
N CYS A 51 7.12 0.00 3.07
CA CYS A 51 5.92 -0.38 2.33
C CYS A 51 5.46 0.75 1.38
N SER A 52 4.48 0.44 0.52
CA SER A 52 3.62 1.39 -0.18
C SER A 52 2.14 1.18 0.21
N PRO A 53 1.29 2.22 0.23
CA PRO A 53 -0.16 2.11 0.38
C PRO A 53 -0.82 1.15 -0.61
N PHE A 54 -0.22 0.93 -1.77
CA PHE A 54 -0.67 -0.05 -2.75
C PHE A 54 -0.63 -1.48 -2.20
N GLU A 55 0.41 -1.80 -1.42
CA GLU A 55 0.57 -3.13 -0.79
C GLU A 55 -0.47 -3.37 0.33
N GLY A 56 -1.09 -2.31 0.85
CA GLY A 56 -2.28 -2.39 1.69
C GLY A 56 -2.44 -1.26 2.72
N ALA A 57 -3.63 -1.24 3.34
CA ALA A 57 -4.08 -0.21 4.27
C ALA A 57 -3.26 -0.07 5.57
N CYS A 58 -2.35 -1.01 5.86
CA CYS A 58 -1.44 -0.93 7.00
C CYS A 58 -0.11 -0.25 6.70
N CYS A 59 0.09 0.24 5.47
CA CYS A 59 1.16 1.17 5.17
C CYS A 59 0.74 2.60 5.47
N ASN A 60 1.58 3.34 6.20
CA ASN A 60 1.35 4.75 6.43
C ASN A 60 1.78 5.55 5.19
N PRO A 61 0.84 6.24 4.49
CA PRO A 61 1.17 6.99 3.27
C PRO A 61 2.10 8.17 3.54
N ASP A 62 2.17 8.69 4.77
CA ASP A 62 2.97 9.87 5.10
C ASP A 62 4.46 9.57 5.34
N ASN A 63 4.81 8.35 5.71
CA ASN A 63 6.20 8.00 6.02
C ASN A 63 6.64 6.66 5.42
N CYS A 64 5.76 5.98 4.68
CA CYS A 64 6.07 4.74 3.97
C CYS A 64 6.56 3.62 4.90
N HIS A 65 6.09 3.63 6.15
CA HIS A 65 6.35 2.61 7.15
C HIS A 65 5.05 1.94 7.62
N LEU A 66 5.19 0.71 8.12
CA LEU A 66 4.07 -0.03 8.68
C LEU A 66 3.56 0.65 9.95
N PHE A 67 2.24 0.79 10.05
CA PHE A 67 1.62 1.17 11.32
C PHE A 67 1.99 0.16 12.40
N GLN A 68 2.70 0.62 13.42
CA GLN A 68 3.12 -0.22 14.54
C GLN A 68 1.94 -0.51 15.47
N VAL A 69 2.01 -1.64 16.18
CA VAL A 69 1.03 -1.98 17.20
C VAL A 69 1.26 -1.09 18.42
N SER A 70 0.41 -0.08 18.59
CA SER A 70 0.44 0.80 19.76
C SER A 70 -0.99 1.10 20.23
N GLY A 71 -1.23 1.04 21.54
CA GLY A 71 -2.55 1.32 22.11
C GLY A 71 -3.64 0.39 21.56
N GLU A 72 -4.72 0.97 21.04
CA GLU A 72 -5.84 0.22 20.43
C GLU A 72 -5.50 -0.41 19.06
N GLY A 73 -4.30 -0.13 18.52
CA GLY A 73 -3.92 -0.52 17.16
C GLY A 73 -4.48 0.42 16.09
N TRP A 74 -3.92 0.37 14.88
CA TRP A 74 -4.45 1.12 13.74
C TRP A 74 -5.53 0.29 13.05
N GLU A 75 -6.77 0.76 13.05
CA GLU A 75 -7.87 0.07 12.38
C GLU A 75 -7.70 0.16 10.86
N CYS A 76 -7.64 -1.00 10.20
CA CYS A 76 -7.49 -1.11 8.75
C CYS A 76 -8.72 -1.73 8.07
N ALA A 77 -9.63 -2.31 8.84
CA ALA A 77 -10.94 -2.75 8.38
C ALA A 77 -11.99 -2.50 9.47
N ALA A 78 -13.05 -1.77 9.11
CA ALA A 78 -14.18 -1.52 9.99
C ALA A 78 -14.99 -2.79 10.26
N GLU A 79 -15.66 -2.82 11.41
CA GLU A 79 -16.62 -3.88 11.74
C GLU A 79 -17.81 -3.87 10.76
N THR A 80 -18.26 -5.06 10.34
CA THR A 80 -19.40 -5.25 9.45
C THR A 80 -20.47 -6.12 10.11
N GLU A 81 -21.60 -6.37 9.43
CA GLU A 81 -22.62 -7.30 9.93
C GLU A 81 -22.09 -8.75 10.06
N CYS A 82 -21.06 -9.11 9.29
CA CYS A 82 -20.56 -10.49 9.18
C CYS A 82 -19.17 -10.69 9.78
N SER A 83 -18.47 -9.62 10.17
CA SER A 83 -17.10 -9.69 10.68
C SER A 83 -16.81 -8.63 11.71
N TYR A 84 -15.90 -8.91 12.64
CA TYR A 84 -15.34 -7.93 13.58
C TYR A 84 -14.40 -6.94 12.87
N ARG A 85 -14.02 -5.86 13.56
CA ARG A 85 -12.95 -4.96 13.07
C ARG A 85 -11.59 -5.68 13.01
N SER A 86 -10.69 -5.18 12.16
CA SER A 86 -9.30 -5.65 12.09
C SER A 86 -8.32 -4.49 12.22
N THR A 87 -7.21 -4.75 12.90
CA THR A 87 -6.15 -3.77 13.14
C THR A 87 -4.81 -4.26 12.59
N CYS A 88 -3.96 -3.31 12.23
CA CYS A 88 -2.62 -3.59 11.73
C CYS A 88 -1.76 -4.29 12.78
N ASN A 89 -1.02 -5.31 12.36
CA ASN A 89 -0.15 -6.10 13.22
C ASN A 89 1.32 -5.60 13.24
N GLY A 90 1.64 -4.54 12.50
CA GLY A 90 2.98 -3.98 12.37
C GLY A 90 3.98 -4.82 11.59
N LEU A 91 3.55 -5.93 10.96
CA LEU A 91 4.41 -6.87 10.26
C LEU A 91 4.23 -6.84 8.74
N ALA A 92 3.08 -6.38 8.23
CA ALA A 92 2.79 -6.30 6.80
C ALA A 92 1.90 -5.10 6.46
N ALA A 93 1.99 -4.63 5.22
CA ALA A 93 1.13 -3.55 4.68
C ALA A 93 -0.31 -4.04 4.45
N LYS A 94 -0.50 -5.33 4.18
CA LYS A 94 -1.82 -5.93 4.06
C LYS A 94 -2.53 -5.96 5.41
N CYS A 95 -3.77 -5.50 5.44
CA CYS A 95 -4.63 -5.62 6.62
C CYS A 95 -4.89 -7.11 6.93
N PRO A 96 -4.73 -7.57 8.20
CA PRO A 96 -5.10 -8.92 8.59
C PRO A 96 -6.58 -9.21 8.31
N GLU A 97 -6.90 -10.45 7.93
CA GLU A 97 -8.29 -10.82 7.63
C GLU A 97 -9.18 -10.66 8.87
N PRO A 98 -10.29 -9.92 8.78
CA PRO A 98 -11.21 -9.75 9.89
C PRO A 98 -11.87 -11.08 10.28
N ILE A 99 -12.01 -11.31 11.60
CA ILE A 99 -12.62 -12.54 12.12
C ILE A 99 -14.15 -12.51 11.86
N PRO A 100 -14.77 -13.57 11.30
CA PRO A 100 -16.22 -13.67 11.12
C PRO A 100 -17.01 -13.68 12.44
N LYS A 101 -18.29 -13.27 12.40
CA LYS A 101 -19.23 -13.29 13.53
C LYS A 101 -20.01 -14.60 13.65
#